data_AF-A0A3N5J5W1-F1
#
_entry.id   AF-A0A3N5J5W1-F1
#
_cell.length_a   1.000
_cell.length_b   1.000
_cell.length_c   1.000
_cell.angle_alpha   90.00
_cell.angle_beta   90.00
_cell.angle_gamma   90.00
#
_symmetry.space_group_name_H-M   'P 1'
#
loop_
_entity.id
_entity.type
_entity.pdbx_description
1 polymer ?
#
loop_
_entity_poly.entity_id
_entity_poly.type
_entity_poly.pdbx_seq_one_letter_code
_entity_poly.pdbx_strand_id
1 'polypeptide(L)' 'MDKPKLLTYLRLMEKRLGLIINFHVELMRKGIFRVVNNL' A
#
# COMPACT_ATOMS: atom_id res chain seq x y z
N MET A 1 -1.70 0.79 10.42
CA MET A 1 -3.13 0.39 10.44
C MET A 1 -3.66 0.07 9.03
N ASP A 2 -3.18 0.71 7.94
CA ASP A 2 -3.78 0.52 6.60
C ASP A 2 -3.18 -0.60 5.73
N LYS A 3 -1.95 -1.05 6.00
CA LYS A 3 -1.31 -2.15 5.25
C LYS A 3 -2.14 -3.44 5.22
N PRO A 4 -2.73 -3.92 6.35
CA PRO A 4 -3.56 -5.13 6.35
C PRO A 4 -4.82 -4.99 5.48
N LYS A 5 -5.49 -3.83 5.52
CA LYS A 5 -6.69 -3.57 4.70
C LYS A 5 -6.37 -3.59 3.22
N LEU A 6 -5.30 -2.88 2.81
CA LEU A 6 -4.86 -2.87 1.41
C LEU A 6 -4.49 -4.28 0.93
N LEU A 7 -3.78 -5.07 1.76
CA LEU A 7 -3.43 -6.44 1.40
C LEU A 7 -4.66 -7.33 1.18
N THR A 8 -5.72 -7.17 1.97
CA THR A 8 -7.00 -7.87 1.74
C THR A 8 -7.59 -7.51 0.37
N TYR A 9 -7.64 -6.22 0.01
CA TYR A 9 -8.13 -5.82 -1.32
C TYR A 9 -7.25 -6.35 -2.44
N LEU A 10 -5.92 -6.32 -2.30
CA LEU A 10 -5.00 -6.90 -3.28
C LEU A 10 -5.25 -8.40 -3.49
N ARG A 11 -5.53 -9.16 -2.43
CA ARG A 11 -5.89 -10.57 -2.49
C ARG A 11 -7.23 -10.79 -3.20
N LEU A 12 -8.26 -10.05 -2.80
CA LEU A 12 -9.60 -10.16 -3.39
C LEU A 12 -9.66 -9.77 -4.87
N MET A 13 -8.82 -8.82 -5.28
CA MET A 13 -8.76 -8.33 -6.66
C MET A 13 -7.66 -9.01 -7.51
N GLU A 14 -6.95 -9.99 -6.95
CA GLU A 14 -5.82 -10.68 -7.58
C GLU A 14 -4.75 -9.71 -8.14
N LYS A 15 -4.50 -8.61 -7.42
CA LYS A 15 -3.48 -7.63 -7.78
C LYS A 15 -2.19 -7.89 -7.00
N ARG A 16 -1.05 -7.80 -7.67
CA ARG A 16 0.28 -8.09 -7.10
C ARG A 16 0.86 -6.96 -6.25
N LEU A 17 0.41 -5.72 -6.50
CA LEU A 17 1.02 -4.52 -5.92
C LEU A 17 -0.01 -3.46 -5.57
N GLY A 18 0.16 -2.85 -4.39
CA GLY A 18 -0.56 -1.66 -3.98
C GLY A 18 0.35 -0.61 -3.37
N LEU A 19 -0.10 0.65 -3.41
CA LEU A 19 0.58 1.80 -2.82
C LEU A 19 -0.28 2.44 -1.75
N ILE A 20 0.33 2.82 -0.65
CA ILE A 20 -0.24 3.69 0.37
C ILE A 20 0.48 5.02 0.27
N ILE A 21 -0.28 6.11 0.16
CA ILE A 21 0.27 7.46 0.05
C ILE A 21 -0.17 8.24 1.28
N ASN A 22 0.80 8.67 2.08
CA ASN A 22 0.60 9.62 3.17
C ASN A 22 0.92 11.03 2.66
N PHE A 23 -0.10 11.88 2.61
CA PHE A 23 0.04 13.28 2.20
C PHE A 23 0.44 14.22 3.35
N HIS A 24 0.43 13.74 4.60
CA HIS A 24 0.81 14.51 5.78
C HIS A 24 2.30 14.32 6.13
N VAL A 25 3.18 14.48 5.13
CA VAL A 25 4.63 14.45 5.32
C VAL A 25 5.27 15.56 4.49
N GLU A 26 6.37 16.09 5.00
CA GLU A 26 7.14 17.15 4.35
C GLU A 26 7.66 16.76 2.95
N LEU A 27 7.99 15.48 2.76
CA LEU A 27 8.52 14.95 1.51
C LEU A 27 7.69 13.76 1.04
N MET A 28 7.02 13.87 -0.11
CA MET A 28 6.15 12.82 -0.67
C MET A 28 6.84 11.46 -0.76
N ARG A 29 8.13 11.41 -1.11
CA ARG A 29 8.89 10.14 -1.17
C ARG A 29 8.90 9.37 0.16
N LYS A 30 8.79 10.06 1.30
CA LYS A 30 8.72 9.46 2.64
C LYS A 30 7.31 8.94 2.98
N GLY A 31 6.29 9.42 2.26
CA GLY A 31 4.89 9.07 2.46
C GLY A 31 4.41 7.91 1.58
N ILE A 32 5.22 7.44 0.63
CA ILE A 32 4.85 6.35 -0.28
C ILE A 32 5.31 5.01 0.31
N PHE A 33 4.38 4.09 0.53
CA PHE A 33 4.67 2.74 1.00
C PHE A 33 4.12 1.69 0.03
N ARG A 34 4.91 0.65 -0.23
CA ARG A 34 4.57 -0.45 -1.12
C ARG A 34 4.03 -1.64 -0.32
N VAL A 35 2.95 -2.25 -0.81
CA VAL A 35 2.39 -3.50 -0.28
C VAL A 35 2.37 -4.53 -1.41
N VAL A 36 2.98 -5.68 -1.18
CA VAL A 36 3.10 -6.76 -2.17
C VAL A 36 2.19 -7.92 -1.78
N ASN A 37 1.48 -8.47 -2.74
CA ASN A 37 0.65 -9.66 -2.60
C ASN A 37 1.31 -10.81 -3.38
N ASN A 38 1.55 -11.94 -2.71
CA ASN A 38 2.33 -13.08 -3.22
C ASN A 38 3.77 -12.70 -3.67
N LEU A 39 4.68 -12.58 -2.68
CA LEU A 39 6.12 -12.54 -2.92
C LEU A 39 6.64 -13.94 -3.27
#